data_AF-A0AAN7AW13-F1
#
_entry.id   AF-A0AAN7AW13-F1
#
_cell.length_a   1.000
_cell.length_b   1.000
_cell.length_c   1.000
_cell.angle_alpha   90.00
_cell.angle_beta   90.00
_cell.angle_gamma   90.00
#
_symmetry.space_group_name_H-M   'P 1'
#
loop_
_entity.id
_entity.type
_entity.pdbx_description
1 polymer ?
#
loop_
_entity_poly.entity_id
_entity_poly.type
_entity_poly.pdbx_seq_one_letter_code
_entity_poly.pdbx_strand_id
1 'polypeptide(L)'
;MSQNPPRPGLGLFTRNLPSSSLSQSTTDPNSPSVTTPAEQRDDAKRNFLKAMRPLPTQHYWNVWFDRPSQQTSANPEEYHSNLEQLGSTIESVQDFWRYANNTPVDQIRMKESLYLFKVGFKPIWEDRRNVLGGSWTFRVPKQNGPDVWTRVQLLAIGEKLQSVLEEGDQICGVGLSVRFNSHLISIWHRDSSKKTSIDNILACVLEELPRELAPKPDNYFYKKHSDHAGFKAPPELQAVIDSQKARERAAEEKAGQRVEAVAGEAPEIREVPPSS
;
A
#
# COMPACT_ATOMS: atom_id res chain seq x y z
N MET A 1 3.49 -0.69 66.50
CA MET A 1 2.10 -0.27 66.76
C MET A 1 2.11 1.18 67.20
N SER A 2 1.68 2.10 66.35
CA SER A 2 1.31 3.47 66.77
C SER A 2 0.24 3.94 65.79
N GLN A 3 -0.99 4.07 66.28
CA GLN A 3 -2.18 4.44 65.52
C GLN A 3 -2.32 5.96 65.50
N ASN A 4 -2.64 6.53 64.34
CA ASN A 4 -3.08 7.93 64.21
C ASN A 4 -4.59 8.04 64.49
N PRO A 5 -5.07 9.06 65.22
CA PRO A 5 -6.49 9.30 65.44
C PRO A 5 -7.17 10.03 64.26
N PRO A 6 -8.52 9.97 64.14
CA PRO A 6 -9.26 10.48 62.99
C PRO A 6 -9.54 11.99 63.10
N ARG A 7 -9.60 12.69 61.95
CA ARG A 7 -10.08 14.08 61.88
C ARG A 7 -11.53 14.14 61.38
N PRO A 8 -12.43 14.90 62.04
CA PRO A 8 -13.81 15.09 61.62
C PRO A 8 -13.95 16.17 60.53
N GLY A 9 -15.02 16.03 59.73
CA GLY A 9 -15.22 16.73 58.47
C GLY A 9 -15.79 18.14 58.50
N LEU A 10 -15.97 18.69 57.30
CA LEU A 10 -16.72 19.91 57.00
C LEU A 10 -17.44 19.68 55.68
N GLY A 11 -18.73 19.38 55.77
CA GLY A 11 -19.66 19.55 54.66
C GLY A 11 -20.01 21.03 54.54
N LEU A 12 -19.91 21.60 53.35
CA LEU A 12 -20.45 22.91 53.03
C LEU A 12 -21.44 22.76 51.88
N PHE A 13 -22.71 22.61 52.28
CA PHE A 13 -23.84 22.96 51.44
C PHE A 13 -23.87 24.48 51.27
N THR A 14 -23.86 24.97 50.04
CA THR A 14 -24.29 26.35 49.72
C THR A 14 -25.44 26.29 48.72
N ARG A 15 -26.65 26.39 49.25
CA ARG A 15 -27.88 26.77 48.55
C ARG A 15 -27.96 28.31 48.51
N ASN A 16 -28.45 28.85 47.39
CA ASN A 16 -28.88 30.24 47.12
C ASN A 16 -27.75 31.27 46.93
N LEU A 17 -27.69 32.20 45.95
CA LEU A 17 -28.48 32.72 44.80
C LEU A 17 -27.53 33.75 44.09
N PRO A 18 -27.78 34.36 42.90
CA PRO A 18 -29.05 34.51 42.21
C PRO A 18 -29.10 33.93 40.79
N SER A 19 -30.32 33.59 40.38
CA SER A 19 -30.71 33.39 38.99
C SER A 19 -30.57 34.72 38.22
N SER A 20 -29.49 34.87 37.45
CA SER A 20 -29.40 35.92 36.43
C SER A 20 -30.33 35.54 35.29
N SER A 21 -31.48 36.23 35.27
CA SER A 21 -32.38 36.45 34.15
C SER A 21 -31.86 36.02 32.78
N LEU A 22 -32.54 35.04 32.21
CA LEU A 22 -33.14 35.11 30.88
C LEU A 22 -32.74 36.36 30.05
N SER A 23 -31.60 36.33 29.39
CA SER A 23 -31.43 37.10 28.16
C SER A 23 -32.09 36.28 27.07
N GLN A 24 -33.40 36.50 26.87
CA GLN A 24 -34.03 36.17 25.61
C GLN A 24 -33.25 36.94 24.54
N SER A 25 -32.41 36.24 23.79
CA SER A 25 -31.90 36.74 22.53
C SER A 25 -33.11 36.84 21.60
N THR A 26 -33.67 38.04 21.49
CA THR A 26 -34.43 38.42 20.31
C THR A 26 -33.44 38.38 19.16
N THR A 27 -33.34 37.23 18.49
CA THR A 27 -32.58 37.09 17.25
C THR A 27 -33.30 37.88 16.17
N ASP A 28 -32.90 39.13 16.00
CA ASP A 28 -33.09 39.83 14.74
C ASP A 28 -32.35 39.03 13.64
N PRO A 29 -33.02 38.56 12.59
CA PRO A 29 -32.40 37.77 11.52
C PRO A 29 -31.40 38.57 10.66
N ASN A 30 -31.17 39.85 10.99
CA ASN A 30 -30.27 40.74 10.26
C ASN A 30 -29.26 41.49 11.15
N SER A 31 -29.07 41.04 12.40
CA SER A 31 -28.01 41.57 13.27
C SER A 31 -26.73 40.73 13.08
N PRO A 32 -25.55 41.32 12.80
CA PRO A 32 -24.31 40.56 12.74
C PRO A 32 -24.10 39.94 14.12
N SER A 33 -24.11 38.61 14.19
CA SER A 33 -23.86 37.87 15.43
C SER A 33 -22.45 38.22 15.92
N VAL A 34 -22.35 39.16 16.87
CA VAL A 34 -21.10 39.49 17.53
C VAL A 34 -20.81 38.37 18.53
N THR A 35 -20.15 37.31 18.07
CA THR A 35 -19.66 36.24 18.94
C THR A 35 -18.69 36.85 19.95
N THR A 36 -18.84 36.48 21.22
CA THR A 36 -17.97 36.99 22.28
C THR A 36 -16.53 36.52 22.08
N PRO A 37 -15.52 37.26 22.58
CA PRO A 37 -14.13 36.82 22.53
C PRO A 37 -13.89 35.43 23.16
N ALA A 38 -14.72 35.02 24.13
CA ALA A 38 -14.66 33.69 24.72
C ALA A 38 -15.15 32.59 23.74
N GLU A 39 -16.30 32.82 23.09
CA GLU A 39 -16.84 31.90 22.08
C GLU A 39 -15.91 31.77 20.87
N GLN A 40 -15.33 32.89 20.41
CA GLN A 40 -14.33 32.85 19.32
C GLN A 40 -13.10 32.02 19.68
N ARG A 41 -12.62 32.11 20.94
CA ARG A 41 -11.50 31.30 21.42
C ARG A 41 -11.86 29.83 21.52
N ASP A 42 -13.06 29.50 21.96
CA ASP A 42 -13.50 28.11 22.06
C ASP A 42 -13.79 27.51 20.68
N ASP A 43 -14.30 28.28 19.73
CA ASP A 43 -14.42 27.90 18.31
C ASP A 43 -13.05 27.67 17.68
N ALA A 44 -12.08 28.56 17.91
CA ALA A 44 -10.72 28.39 17.44
C ALA A 44 -10.08 27.11 18.00
N LYS A 45 -10.27 26.82 19.30
CA LYS A 45 -9.81 25.56 19.93
C LYS A 45 -10.50 24.34 19.31
N ARG A 46 -11.82 24.38 19.10
CA ARG A 46 -12.56 23.26 18.49
C ARG A 46 -12.09 23.00 17.06
N ASN A 47 -11.91 24.06 16.28
CA ASN A 47 -11.41 23.96 14.90
C ASN A 47 -9.98 23.44 14.87
N PHE A 48 -9.11 23.91 15.78
CA PHE A 48 -7.76 23.41 15.94
C PHE A 48 -7.75 21.91 16.28
N LEU A 49 -8.52 21.48 17.29
CA LEU A 49 -8.62 20.07 17.68
C LEU A 49 -9.22 19.19 16.56
N LYS A 50 -10.13 19.74 15.74
CA LYS A 50 -10.68 19.06 14.57
C LYS A 50 -9.62 18.88 13.47
N ALA A 51 -8.80 19.90 13.22
CA ALA A 51 -7.70 19.82 12.26
C ALA A 51 -6.58 18.86 12.71
N MET A 52 -6.42 18.67 14.02
CA MET A 52 -5.45 17.73 14.61
C MET A 52 -5.92 16.27 14.65
N ARG A 53 -7.14 15.96 14.17
CA ARG A 53 -7.60 14.57 14.11
C ARG A 53 -6.76 13.76 13.13
N PRO A 54 -6.47 12.48 13.43
CA PRO A 54 -5.81 11.60 12.49
C PRO A 54 -6.55 11.54 11.16
N LEU A 55 -5.82 11.66 10.06
CA LEU A 55 -6.37 11.56 8.71
C LEU A 55 -6.41 10.08 8.35
N PRO A 56 -7.59 9.47 8.15
CA PRO A 56 -7.68 8.05 7.86
C PRO A 56 -7.05 7.73 6.51
N THR A 57 -6.41 6.57 6.40
CA THR A 57 -6.04 6.00 5.10
C THR A 57 -7.27 5.37 4.44
N GLN A 58 -7.27 5.29 3.11
CA GLN A 58 -8.38 4.65 2.37
C GLN A 58 -8.51 3.16 2.70
N HIS A 59 -7.38 2.48 2.83
CA HIS A 59 -7.28 1.10 3.31
C HIS A 59 -6.40 1.06 4.55
N TYR A 60 -6.63 0.08 5.41
CA TYR A 60 -5.71 -0.19 6.52
C TYR A 60 -4.55 -1.05 6.05
N TRP A 61 -3.38 -0.86 6.66
CA TRP A 61 -2.15 -1.53 6.25
C TRP A 61 -1.46 -2.21 7.43
N ASN A 62 -0.89 -3.38 7.19
CA ASN A 62 -0.05 -4.11 8.13
C ASN A 62 1.39 -4.13 7.64
N VAL A 63 2.32 -3.96 8.58
CA VAL A 63 3.74 -4.11 8.33
C VAL A 63 4.14 -5.55 8.62
N TRP A 64 4.92 -6.15 7.75
CA TRP A 64 5.45 -7.49 7.94
C TRP A 64 6.96 -7.52 7.78
N PHE A 65 7.62 -8.42 8.50
CA PHE A 65 9.05 -8.64 8.43
C PHE A 65 9.33 -10.12 8.16
N ASP A 66 10.11 -10.40 7.13
CA ASP A 66 10.57 -11.75 6.81
C ASP A 66 12.07 -11.86 7.12
N ARG A 67 12.41 -12.86 7.93
CA ARG A 67 13.79 -13.29 8.16
C ARG A 67 13.97 -14.70 7.63
N PRO A 68 15.10 -14.99 6.96
CA PRO A 68 15.45 -16.37 6.69
C PRO A 68 15.59 -17.12 8.03
N SER A 69 15.03 -18.33 8.07
CA SER A 69 15.22 -19.26 9.19
C SER A 69 16.72 -19.40 9.52
N GLN A 70 17.06 -19.32 10.82
CA GLN A 70 18.40 -19.64 11.32
C GLN A 70 18.62 -21.15 11.48
N GLN A 71 17.59 -22.00 11.29
CA GLN A 71 17.77 -23.44 11.38
C GLN A 71 18.62 -23.91 10.19
N THR A 72 19.81 -24.40 10.52
CA THR A 72 20.64 -25.26 9.67
C THR A 72 19.86 -26.53 9.34
N SER A 73 18.91 -26.45 8.41
CA SER A 73 18.38 -27.63 7.75
C SER A 73 19.52 -28.27 6.95
N ALA A 74 19.68 -29.59 7.05
CA ALA A 74 20.65 -30.36 6.29
C ALA A 74 20.37 -30.34 4.77
N ASN A 75 19.26 -29.72 4.35
CA ASN A 75 18.88 -29.47 2.97
C ASN A 75 18.88 -27.96 2.68
N PRO A 76 19.84 -27.45 1.86
CA PRO A 76 19.88 -26.04 1.43
C PRO A 76 18.65 -25.56 0.63
N GLU A 77 17.76 -26.47 0.22
CA GLU A 77 16.59 -26.18 -0.61
C GLU A 77 15.32 -25.85 0.21
N GLU A 78 15.30 -26.12 1.51
CA GLU A 78 14.17 -25.79 2.38
C GLU A 78 14.31 -24.38 2.95
N TYR A 79 14.01 -23.37 2.11
CA TYR A 79 13.85 -21.99 2.57
C TYR A 79 12.55 -21.88 3.39
N HIS A 80 12.69 -21.81 4.72
CA HIS A 80 11.60 -21.44 5.61
C HIS A 80 11.71 -19.95 5.94
N SER A 81 10.77 -19.15 5.43
CA SER A 81 10.57 -17.75 5.84
C SER A 81 9.95 -17.71 7.24
N ASN A 82 10.45 -16.81 8.09
CA ASN A 82 9.79 -16.47 9.34
C ASN A 82 9.11 -15.11 9.18
N LEU A 83 7.89 -15.14 8.65
CA LEU A 83 7.11 -13.96 8.37
C LEU A 83 6.32 -13.54 9.63
N GLU A 84 6.67 -12.38 10.17
CA GLU A 84 6.08 -11.81 11.38
C GLU A 84 5.37 -10.48 11.05
N GLN A 85 4.16 -10.29 11.59
CA GLN A 85 3.50 -8.99 11.54
C GLN A 85 4.10 -8.08 12.62
N LEU A 86 4.56 -6.90 12.23
CA LEU A 86 5.14 -5.91 13.14
C LEU A 86 4.10 -4.89 13.59
N GLY A 87 4.05 -4.64 14.89
CA GLY A 87 3.30 -3.53 15.48
C GLY A 87 1.79 -3.59 15.25
N SER A 88 1.14 -2.44 15.44
CA SER A 88 -0.29 -2.26 15.18
C SER A 88 -0.57 -1.94 13.70
N THR A 89 -1.80 -2.18 13.27
CA THR A 89 -2.30 -1.77 11.97
C THR A 89 -2.18 -0.24 11.80
N ILE A 90 -1.80 0.18 10.59
CA ILE A 90 -1.76 1.57 10.16
C ILE A 90 -3.16 1.92 9.63
N GLU A 91 -3.86 2.78 10.36
CA GLU A 91 -5.23 3.22 10.05
C GLU A 91 -5.28 4.70 9.61
N SER A 92 -4.20 5.44 9.84
CA SER A 92 -4.10 6.86 9.56
C SER A 92 -2.74 7.25 8.97
N VAL A 93 -2.69 8.42 8.32
CA VAL A 93 -1.46 9.02 7.81
C VAL A 93 -0.45 9.25 8.94
N GLN A 94 -0.92 9.61 10.13
CA GLN A 94 -0.09 9.80 11.33
C GLN A 94 0.52 8.47 11.79
N ASP A 95 -0.23 7.36 11.75
CA ASP A 95 0.31 6.05 12.10
C ASP A 95 1.35 5.57 11.08
N PHE A 96 1.12 5.85 9.79
CA PHE A 96 2.13 5.60 8.77
C PHE A 96 3.42 6.35 9.07
N TRP A 97 3.37 7.66 9.34
CA TRP A 97 4.57 8.44 9.64
C TRP A 97 5.23 8.04 10.95
N ARG A 98 4.47 7.61 11.97
CA ARG A 98 5.05 7.01 13.17
C ARG A 98 5.86 5.76 12.84
N TYR A 99 5.32 4.85 12.04
CA TYR A 99 6.06 3.67 11.60
C TYR A 99 7.25 4.02 10.72
N ALA A 100 7.05 4.82 9.67
CA ALA A 100 8.08 5.13 8.68
C ALA A 100 9.28 5.87 9.29
N ASN A 101 9.05 6.83 10.19
CA ASN A 101 10.12 7.59 10.83
C ASN A 101 10.91 6.78 11.86
N ASN A 102 10.32 5.74 12.45
CA ASN A 102 10.96 4.92 13.49
C ASN A 102 11.51 3.58 12.96
N THR A 103 11.32 3.27 11.68
CA THR A 103 11.82 2.02 11.09
C THR A 103 13.27 2.19 10.61
N PRO A 104 14.25 1.48 11.20
CA PRO A 104 15.65 1.62 10.81
C PRO A 104 15.94 0.80 9.55
N VAL A 105 15.52 1.31 8.39
CA VAL A 105 15.64 0.62 7.09
C VAL A 105 17.11 0.28 6.75
N ASP A 106 18.04 1.13 7.19
CA ASP A 106 19.49 0.98 7.04
C ASP A 106 20.07 -0.18 7.86
N GLN A 107 19.37 -0.64 8.91
CA GLN A 107 19.81 -1.73 9.79
C GLN A 107 19.25 -3.10 9.37
N ILE A 108 18.39 -3.15 8.35
CA ILE A 108 17.84 -4.42 7.83
C ILE A 108 18.96 -5.22 7.17
N ARG A 109 19.12 -6.48 7.57
CA ARG A 109 20.26 -7.30 7.16
C ARG A 109 20.02 -7.97 5.80
N MET A 110 21.11 -8.41 5.18
CA MET A 110 21.04 -9.15 3.92
C MET A 110 20.10 -10.36 4.03
N LYS A 111 19.28 -10.57 3.00
CA LYS A 111 18.22 -11.59 2.90
C LYS A 111 16.98 -11.33 3.78
N GLU A 112 16.97 -10.30 4.62
CA GLU A 112 15.73 -9.89 5.31
C GLU A 112 14.88 -9.01 4.39
N SER A 113 13.56 -9.02 4.64
CA SER A 113 12.59 -8.23 3.88
C SER A 113 11.57 -7.56 4.80
N LEU A 114 11.14 -6.37 4.42
CA LEU A 114 10.12 -5.58 5.07
C LEU A 114 8.98 -5.33 4.07
N TYR A 115 7.74 -5.49 4.51
CA TYR A 115 6.56 -5.36 3.65
C TYR A 115 5.51 -4.46 4.28
N LEU A 116 4.77 -3.73 3.45
CA LEU A 116 3.60 -2.94 3.81
C LEU A 116 2.43 -3.42 2.95
N PHE A 117 1.49 -4.15 3.54
CA PHE A 117 0.40 -4.82 2.82
C PHE A 117 -0.97 -4.37 3.33
N LYS A 118 -1.95 -4.29 2.43
CA LYS A 118 -3.34 -3.99 2.83
C LYS A 118 -3.83 -5.07 3.79
N VAL A 119 -4.63 -4.69 4.78
CA VAL A 119 -5.21 -5.64 5.74
C VAL A 119 -5.97 -6.76 5.01
N GLY A 120 -5.72 -7.99 5.44
CA GLY A 120 -6.26 -9.21 4.84
C GLY A 120 -5.45 -9.77 3.68
N PHE A 121 -4.34 -9.13 3.28
CA PHE A 121 -3.31 -9.73 2.44
C PHE A 121 -2.08 -10.09 3.27
N LYS A 122 -1.48 -11.24 2.98
CA LYS A 122 -0.16 -11.62 3.50
C LYS A 122 0.87 -11.55 2.38
N PRO A 123 2.12 -11.12 2.63
CA PRO A 123 3.19 -11.10 1.62
C PRO A 123 3.77 -12.50 1.34
N ILE A 124 2.89 -13.46 0.99
CA ILE A 124 3.22 -14.80 0.53
C ILE A 124 2.47 -15.06 -0.77
N TRP A 125 3.09 -15.80 -1.70
CA TRP A 125 2.50 -16.06 -3.02
C TRP A 125 1.28 -16.97 -2.94
N GLU A 126 1.28 -17.86 -1.94
CA GLU A 126 0.25 -18.87 -1.68
C GLU A 126 -1.00 -18.30 -1.00
N ASP A 127 -0.98 -17.03 -0.58
CA ASP A 127 -2.18 -16.38 -0.07
C ASP A 127 -3.26 -16.40 -1.16
N ARG A 128 -4.47 -16.79 -0.78
CA ARG A 128 -5.61 -16.91 -1.70
C ARG A 128 -5.85 -15.65 -2.53
N ARG A 129 -5.52 -14.48 -1.98
CA ARG A 129 -5.70 -13.19 -2.65
C ARG A 129 -4.51 -12.82 -3.53
N ASN A 130 -3.37 -13.48 -3.41
CA ASN A 130 -2.18 -13.22 -4.23
C ASN A 130 -1.95 -14.27 -5.33
N VAL A 131 -2.56 -15.45 -5.22
CA VAL A 131 -2.24 -16.62 -6.06
C VAL A 131 -2.34 -16.39 -7.58
N LEU A 132 -3.21 -15.46 -8.00
CA LEU A 132 -3.43 -15.09 -9.42
C LEU A 132 -2.67 -13.81 -9.81
N GLY A 133 -2.00 -13.20 -8.85
CA GLY A 133 -1.34 -11.92 -8.99
C GLY A 133 0.08 -12.02 -9.52
N GLY A 134 0.76 -10.90 -9.45
CA GLY A 134 2.16 -10.79 -9.76
C GLY A 134 2.77 -9.55 -9.13
N SER A 135 4.05 -9.36 -9.38
CA SER A 135 4.77 -8.23 -8.84
C SER A 135 5.75 -7.63 -9.83
N TRP A 136 5.80 -6.30 -9.84
CA TRP A 136 6.96 -5.57 -10.33
C TRP A 136 8.04 -5.58 -9.26
N THR A 137 9.29 -5.83 -9.66
CA THR A 137 10.46 -5.71 -8.80
C THR A 137 11.46 -4.75 -9.40
N PHE A 138 11.82 -3.72 -8.65
CA PHE A 138 12.81 -2.71 -9.00
C PHE A 138 14.09 -2.94 -8.20
N ARG A 139 15.20 -3.18 -8.88
CA ARG A 139 16.54 -3.29 -8.30
C ARG A 139 17.14 -1.89 -8.19
N VAL A 140 17.37 -1.43 -6.97
CA VAL A 140 17.92 -0.10 -6.70
C VAL A 140 19.24 -0.20 -5.93
N PRO A 141 20.20 0.72 -6.16
CA PRO A 141 21.40 0.81 -5.33
C PRO A 141 21.05 0.98 -3.85
N LYS A 142 21.82 0.36 -2.95
CA LYS A 142 21.54 0.42 -1.49
C LYS A 142 21.37 1.83 -0.96
N GLN A 143 22.22 2.76 -1.41
CA GLN A 143 22.18 4.16 -1.00
C GLN A 143 20.86 4.87 -1.37
N ASN A 144 20.21 4.45 -2.46
CA ASN A 144 18.94 5.00 -2.92
C ASN A 144 17.73 4.24 -2.35
N GLY A 145 17.96 3.04 -1.78
CA GLY A 145 16.92 2.12 -1.38
C GLY A 145 15.92 2.68 -0.36
N PRO A 146 16.36 3.32 0.74
CA PRO A 146 15.45 3.94 1.71
C PRO A 146 14.53 5.00 1.11
N ASP A 147 15.06 5.84 0.22
CA ASP A 147 14.30 6.92 -0.43
C ASP A 147 13.25 6.36 -1.40
N VAL A 148 13.66 5.41 -2.25
CA VAL A 148 12.74 4.74 -3.18
C VAL A 148 11.67 3.97 -2.40
N TRP A 149 12.05 3.29 -1.31
CA TRP A 149 11.11 2.59 -0.44
C TRP A 149 10.06 3.52 0.17
N THR A 150 10.50 4.66 0.71
CA THR A 150 9.57 5.66 1.27
C THR A 150 8.62 6.17 0.20
N ARG A 151 9.11 6.52 -0.99
CA ARG A 151 8.27 6.99 -2.11
C ARG A 151 7.27 5.94 -2.56
N VAL A 152 7.68 4.69 -2.72
CA VAL A 152 6.77 3.60 -3.11
C VAL A 152 5.70 3.34 -2.05
N GLN A 153 6.04 3.43 -0.76
CA GLN A 153 5.03 3.36 0.30
C GLN A 153 4.04 4.52 0.21
N LEU A 154 4.50 5.75 -0.05
CA LEU A 154 3.61 6.91 -0.24
C LEU A 154 2.66 6.72 -1.44
N LEU A 155 3.16 6.19 -2.56
CA LEU A 155 2.32 5.87 -3.71
C LEU A 155 1.28 4.78 -3.40
N ALA A 156 1.60 3.84 -2.50
CA ALA A 156 0.69 2.80 -2.06
C ALA A 156 -0.40 3.35 -1.11
N ILE A 157 0.00 3.97 0.01
CA ILE A 157 -0.96 4.46 1.03
C ILE A 157 -1.78 5.66 0.54
N GLY A 158 -1.24 6.44 -0.39
CA GLY A 158 -1.91 7.55 -1.06
C GLY A 158 -2.83 7.10 -2.19
N GLU A 159 -2.98 5.79 -2.40
CA GLU A 159 -3.80 5.16 -3.45
C GLU A 159 -3.44 5.56 -4.90
N LYS A 160 -2.27 6.17 -5.14
CA LYS A 160 -1.80 6.46 -6.51
C LYS A 160 -1.60 5.17 -7.31
N LEU A 161 -0.96 4.16 -6.72
CA LEU A 161 -0.79 2.85 -7.37
C LEU A 161 -2.12 2.15 -7.65
N GLN A 162 -3.12 2.30 -6.77
CA GLN A 162 -4.44 1.72 -6.97
C GLN A 162 -5.20 2.43 -8.08
N SER A 163 -5.03 3.75 -8.21
CA SER A 163 -5.75 4.58 -9.18
C SER A 163 -5.42 4.27 -10.64
N VAL A 164 -4.28 3.62 -10.90
CA VAL A 164 -3.82 3.30 -12.26
C VAL A 164 -4.16 1.87 -12.70
N LEU A 165 -4.80 1.07 -11.82
CA LEU A 165 -5.21 -0.30 -12.14
C LEU A 165 -6.57 -0.34 -12.85
N GLU A 166 -6.80 -1.39 -13.63
CA GLU A 166 -8.09 -1.68 -14.24
C GLU A 166 -9.13 -2.13 -13.19
N GLU A 167 -10.41 -1.95 -13.54
CA GLU A 167 -11.52 -2.33 -12.68
C GLU A 167 -11.43 -3.80 -12.24
N GLY A 168 -11.60 -4.03 -10.94
CA GLY A 168 -11.52 -5.35 -10.33
C GLY A 168 -10.09 -5.85 -10.05
N ASP A 169 -9.05 -5.03 -10.26
CA ASP A 169 -7.70 -5.31 -9.77
C ASP A 169 -7.43 -4.50 -8.49
N GLN A 170 -6.45 -4.95 -7.71
CA GLN A 170 -6.15 -4.33 -6.44
C GLN A 170 -4.66 -4.44 -6.12
N ILE A 171 -4.09 -3.35 -5.59
CA ILE A 171 -2.79 -3.40 -4.94
C ILE A 171 -2.90 -4.24 -3.68
N CYS A 172 -2.08 -5.28 -3.59
CA CYS A 172 -1.96 -6.12 -2.40
C CYS A 172 -1.03 -5.46 -1.37
N GLY A 173 0.12 -4.97 -1.83
CA GLY A 173 1.14 -4.39 -0.97
C GLY A 173 2.45 -4.09 -1.68
N VAL A 174 3.39 -3.56 -0.92
CA VAL A 174 4.74 -3.23 -1.38
C VAL A 174 5.78 -3.84 -0.45
N GLY A 175 6.99 -4.06 -0.94
CA GLY A 175 8.07 -4.66 -0.16
C GLY A 175 9.45 -4.10 -0.47
N LEU A 176 10.34 -4.17 0.51
CA LEU A 176 11.77 -3.94 0.41
C LEU A 176 12.49 -5.22 0.84
N SER A 177 13.33 -5.76 -0.03
CA SER A 177 14.17 -6.92 0.28
C SER A 177 15.64 -6.57 0.12
N VAL A 178 16.44 -6.79 1.15
CA VAL A 178 17.87 -6.43 1.15
C VAL A 178 18.68 -7.53 0.47
N ARG A 179 19.51 -7.16 -0.51
CA ARG A 179 20.46 -8.06 -1.21
C ARG A 179 21.88 -7.56 -1.03
N PHE A 180 22.85 -8.29 -1.59
CA PHE A 180 24.27 -8.01 -1.38
C PHE A 180 24.66 -6.58 -1.79
N ASN A 181 24.30 -6.16 -3.00
CA ASN A 181 24.68 -4.87 -3.59
C ASN A 181 23.49 -3.95 -3.91
N SER A 182 22.27 -4.36 -3.58
CA SER A 182 21.04 -3.66 -3.98
C SER A 182 19.93 -3.89 -2.96
N HIS A 183 18.93 -3.02 -2.99
CA HIS A 183 17.59 -3.31 -2.45
C HIS A 183 16.68 -3.69 -3.62
N LEU A 184 15.79 -4.66 -3.39
CA LEU A 184 14.70 -4.97 -4.30
C LEU A 184 13.44 -4.35 -3.74
N ILE A 185 12.83 -3.43 -4.49
CA ILE A 185 11.55 -2.82 -4.14
C ILE A 185 10.48 -3.52 -4.97
N SER A 186 9.51 -4.15 -4.33
CA SER A 186 8.45 -4.89 -5.02
C SER A 186 7.09 -4.24 -4.85
N ILE A 187 6.25 -4.28 -5.89
CA ILE A 187 4.86 -3.82 -5.87
C ILE A 187 3.97 -4.98 -6.33
N TRP A 188 3.03 -5.40 -5.48
CA TRP A 188 2.21 -6.60 -5.67
C TRP A 188 0.78 -6.18 -5.98
N HIS A 189 0.19 -6.82 -6.99
CA HIS A 189 -1.21 -6.66 -7.36
C HIS A 189 -1.88 -8.01 -7.57
N ARG A 190 -3.22 -8.02 -7.63
CA ARG A 190 -4.04 -9.22 -7.44
C ARG A 190 -4.19 -10.07 -8.70
N ASP A 191 -4.12 -9.46 -9.88
CA ASP A 191 -4.48 -10.15 -11.12
C ASP A 191 -3.46 -9.91 -12.25
N SER A 192 -2.62 -10.92 -12.46
CA SER A 192 -1.57 -10.90 -13.49
C SER A 192 -2.08 -11.07 -14.92
N SER A 193 -3.38 -11.32 -15.12
CA SER A 193 -3.97 -11.34 -16.48
C SER A 193 -4.22 -9.93 -17.04
N LYS A 194 -4.16 -8.91 -16.18
CA LYS A 194 -4.48 -7.52 -16.52
C LYS A 194 -3.28 -6.74 -17.01
N LYS A 195 -3.01 -6.90 -18.31
CA LYS A 195 -1.84 -6.28 -18.95
C LYS A 195 -1.79 -4.76 -18.80
N THR A 196 -2.91 -4.06 -18.94
CA THR A 196 -2.94 -2.59 -18.79
C THR A 196 -2.56 -2.20 -17.36
N SER A 197 -3.06 -2.91 -16.36
CA SER A 197 -2.70 -2.71 -14.95
C SER A 197 -1.19 -2.90 -14.71
N ILE A 198 -0.61 -3.95 -15.30
CA ILE A 198 0.84 -4.22 -15.22
C ILE A 198 1.63 -3.05 -15.82
N ASP A 199 1.29 -2.63 -17.04
CA ASP A 199 2.00 -1.57 -17.76
C ASP A 199 1.85 -0.21 -17.03
N ASN A 200 0.66 0.07 -16.49
CA ASN A 200 0.36 1.30 -15.78
C ASN A 200 1.08 1.42 -14.42
N ILE A 201 1.27 0.31 -13.69
CA ILE A 201 2.08 0.32 -12.46
C ILE A 201 3.51 0.76 -12.80
N LEU A 202 4.10 0.20 -13.86
CA LEU A 202 5.45 0.57 -14.29
C LEU A 202 5.52 2.05 -14.67
N ALA A 203 4.60 2.51 -15.53
CA ALA A 203 4.53 3.90 -15.95
C ALA A 203 4.41 4.86 -14.76
N CYS A 204 3.52 4.55 -13.81
CA CYS A 204 3.34 5.35 -12.60
C CYS A 204 4.62 5.45 -11.76
N VAL A 205 5.36 4.36 -11.57
CA VAL A 205 6.61 4.39 -10.80
C VAL A 205 7.68 5.20 -11.52
N LEU A 206 7.80 5.06 -12.84
CA LEU A 206 8.78 5.80 -13.63
C LEU A 206 8.48 7.30 -13.72
N GLU A 207 7.20 7.69 -13.66
CA GLU A 207 6.76 9.09 -13.66
C GLU A 207 6.97 9.76 -12.28
N GLU A 208 6.64 9.05 -11.20
CA GLU A 208 6.60 9.62 -9.84
C GLU A 208 7.96 9.59 -9.11
N LEU A 209 8.89 8.74 -9.55
CA LEU A 209 10.25 8.74 -9.01
C LEU A 209 11.07 9.89 -9.61
N PRO A 210 11.83 10.64 -8.78
CA PRO A 210 12.78 11.62 -9.29
C PRO A 210 13.77 10.96 -10.26
N ARG A 211 14.22 11.74 -11.25
CA ARG A 211 15.09 11.24 -12.33
C ARG A 211 16.36 10.59 -11.80
N GLU A 212 16.91 11.10 -10.71
CA GLU A 212 18.09 10.56 -10.01
C GLU A 212 17.86 9.23 -9.30
N LEU A 213 16.60 8.91 -8.98
CA LEU A 213 16.19 7.65 -8.36
C LEU A 213 15.56 6.67 -9.36
N ALA A 214 15.28 7.11 -10.58
CA ALA A 214 14.62 6.32 -11.60
C ALA A 214 15.45 5.07 -11.96
N PRO A 215 14.86 3.86 -11.89
CA PRO A 215 15.56 2.64 -12.25
C PRO A 215 15.77 2.58 -13.76
N LYS A 216 16.95 2.09 -14.18
CA LYS A 216 17.25 1.80 -15.59
C LYS A 216 16.39 0.64 -16.09
N PRO A 217 16.16 0.50 -17.41
CA PRO A 217 15.36 -0.60 -17.99
C PRO A 217 15.78 -2.01 -17.52
N ASP A 218 17.08 -2.27 -17.41
CA ASP A 218 17.60 -3.58 -16.97
C ASP A 218 17.47 -3.83 -15.45
N ASN A 219 17.00 -2.83 -14.71
CA ASN A 219 16.89 -2.85 -13.25
C ASN A 219 15.45 -3.01 -12.78
N TYR A 220 14.51 -3.40 -13.64
CA TYR A 220 13.20 -3.83 -13.20
C TYR A 220 12.67 -4.99 -14.03
N PHE A 221 11.83 -5.80 -13.43
CA PHE A 221 11.18 -6.92 -14.10
C PHE A 221 9.84 -7.24 -13.44
N TYR A 222 8.93 -7.78 -14.23
CA TYR A 222 7.65 -8.29 -13.74
C TYR A 222 7.70 -9.81 -13.65
N LYS A 223 7.05 -10.37 -12.63
CA LYS A 223 6.90 -11.81 -12.47
C LYS A 223 5.55 -12.17 -11.88
N LYS A 224 4.85 -13.14 -12.49
CA LYS A 224 3.65 -13.73 -11.90
C LYS A 224 4.04 -14.52 -10.66
N HIS A 225 3.19 -14.50 -9.63
CA HIS A 225 3.47 -15.25 -8.40
C HIS A 225 3.63 -16.76 -8.67
N SER A 226 2.85 -17.29 -9.61
CA SER A 226 2.90 -18.69 -10.04
C SER A 226 4.19 -19.10 -10.77
N ASP A 227 5.00 -18.15 -11.24
CA ASP A 227 6.26 -18.43 -11.94
C ASP A 227 7.46 -18.50 -10.97
N HIS A 228 7.26 -18.24 -9.68
CA HIS A 228 8.33 -18.33 -8.70
C HIS A 228 8.68 -19.79 -8.39
N ALA A 229 9.98 -20.09 -8.32
CA ALA A 229 10.46 -21.46 -8.10
C ALA A 229 9.98 -22.07 -6.77
N GLY A 230 9.74 -21.22 -5.75
CA GLY A 230 9.21 -21.65 -4.46
C GLY A 230 7.69 -21.69 -4.37
N PHE A 231 6.96 -21.34 -5.44
CA PHE A 231 5.50 -21.28 -5.43
C PHE A 231 4.89 -22.67 -5.24
N LYS A 232 4.06 -22.81 -4.21
CA LYS A 232 3.33 -24.05 -3.94
C LYS A 232 1.83 -23.76 -3.91
N ALA A 233 1.16 -23.99 -5.04
CA ALA A 233 -0.29 -23.77 -5.15
C ALA A 233 -1.05 -24.54 -4.05
N PRO A 234 -1.88 -23.85 -3.24
CA PRO A 234 -2.78 -24.53 -2.31
C PRO A 234 -3.71 -25.47 -3.08
N PRO A 235 -3.91 -26.74 -2.62
CA PRO A 235 -4.75 -27.71 -3.33
C PRO A 235 -6.16 -27.20 -3.62
N GLU A 236 -6.73 -26.45 -2.68
CA GLU A 236 -8.05 -25.81 -2.79
C GLU A 236 -8.15 -24.72 -3.87
N LEU A 237 -7.02 -24.18 -4.33
CA LEU A 237 -6.95 -23.11 -5.33
C LEU A 237 -6.46 -23.59 -6.70
N GLN A 238 -6.02 -24.84 -6.80
CA GLN A 238 -5.46 -25.40 -8.04
C GLN A 238 -6.42 -25.25 -9.22
N ALA A 239 -7.69 -25.59 -9.04
CA ALA A 239 -8.72 -25.46 -10.07
C ALA A 239 -8.91 -24.01 -10.57
N VAL A 240 -8.75 -23.03 -9.68
CA VAL A 240 -8.85 -21.61 -10.03
C VAL A 240 -7.65 -21.18 -10.89
N ILE A 241 -6.45 -21.59 -10.49
CA ILE A 241 -5.21 -21.31 -11.22
C ILE A 241 -5.26 -21.94 -12.62
N ASP A 242 -5.69 -23.20 -12.71
CA ASP A 242 -5.77 -23.93 -13.97
C ASP A 242 -6.80 -23.29 -14.92
N SER A 243 -7.95 -22.86 -14.38
CA SER A 243 -8.96 -22.11 -15.13
C SER A 243 -8.42 -20.79 -15.67
N GLN A 244 -7.61 -20.06 -14.90
CA GLN A 244 -7.00 -18.81 -15.36
C GLN A 244 -5.96 -19.06 -16.46
N LYS A 245 -5.08 -20.04 -16.27
CA LYS A 245 -4.09 -20.44 -17.29
C LYS A 245 -4.75 -20.91 -18.59
N ALA A 246 -5.90 -21.57 -18.52
CA ALA A 246 -6.66 -21.95 -19.71
C ALA A 246 -7.22 -20.72 -20.44
N ARG A 247 -7.76 -19.74 -19.70
CA ARG A 247 -8.26 -18.48 -20.27
C ARG A 247 -7.15 -17.65 -20.91
N GLU A 248 -5.99 -17.58 -20.29
CA GLU A 248 -4.81 -16.89 -20.83
C GLU A 248 -4.33 -17.53 -22.14
N ARG A 249 -4.14 -18.85 -22.15
CA ARG A 249 -3.76 -19.58 -23.38
C ARG A 249 -4.75 -19.36 -24.53
N ALA A 250 -6.04 -19.43 -24.24
CA ALA A 250 -7.07 -19.15 -25.24
C ALA A 250 -7.05 -17.70 -25.75
N ALA A 251 -6.67 -16.73 -24.90
CA ALA A 251 -6.52 -15.33 -25.30
C ALA A 251 -5.27 -15.11 -26.16
N GLU A 252 -4.16 -15.76 -25.82
CA GLU A 252 -2.91 -15.74 -26.59
C GLU A 252 -3.10 -16.38 -27.97
N GLU A 253 -3.76 -17.53 -28.06
CA GLU A 253 -4.08 -18.19 -29.33
C GLU A 253 -4.93 -17.29 -30.23
N LYS A 254 -5.97 -16.64 -29.66
CA LYS A 254 -6.80 -15.69 -30.41
C LYS A 254 -6.01 -14.45 -30.86
N ALA A 255 -5.10 -13.95 -30.03
CA ALA A 255 -4.25 -12.83 -30.40
C ALA A 255 -3.30 -13.21 -31.55
N GLY A 256 -2.69 -14.41 -31.50
CA GLY A 256 -1.84 -14.94 -32.56
C GLY A 256 -2.57 -15.09 -33.90
N GLN A 257 -3.76 -15.71 -33.89
CA GLN A 257 -4.60 -15.84 -35.08
C GLN A 257 -4.98 -14.49 -35.69
N ARG A 258 -5.23 -13.48 -34.86
CA ARG A 258 -5.54 -12.12 -35.33
C ARG A 258 -4.34 -11.45 -36.01
N VAL A 259 -3.14 -11.66 -35.49
CA VAL A 259 -1.90 -11.12 -36.10
C VAL A 259 -1.62 -11.80 -37.44
N GLU A 260 -1.79 -13.12 -37.54
CA GLU A 260 -1.63 -13.87 -38.79
C GLU A 260 -2.67 -13.45 -39.85
N ALA A 261 -3.93 -13.26 -39.46
CA ALA A 261 -4.98 -12.79 -40.37
C ALA A 261 -4.67 -11.39 -40.95
N VAL A 262 -4.16 -10.46 -40.14
CA VAL A 262 -3.78 -9.12 -40.58
C VAL A 262 -2.53 -9.14 -41.47
N ALA A 263 -1.59 -10.05 -41.22
CA ALA A 263 -0.39 -10.20 -42.06
C ALA A 263 -0.71 -10.81 -43.44
N GLY A 264 -1.74 -11.65 -43.55
CA GLY A 264 -2.20 -12.25 -44.80
C GLY A 264 -2.97 -11.29 -45.73
N GLU A 265 -3.33 -10.10 -45.26
CA GLU A 265 -4.19 -9.13 -45.96
C GLU A 265 -3.41 -7.90 -46.51
N ALA A 266 -2.08 -8.00 -46.65
CA ALA A 266 -1.27 -6.94 -47.22
C ALA A 266 -1.66 -6.67 -48.69
N PRO A 267 -1.98 -5.41 -49.08
CA PRO A 267 -2.50 -5.12 -50.42
C PRO A 267 -1.42 -5.32 -51.49
N GLU A 268 -1.74 -6.12 -52.50
CA GLU A 268 -0.93 -6.33 -53.70
C GLU A 268 -0.84 -5.00 -54.48
N ILE A 269 0.31 -4.34 -54.45
CA ILE A 269 0.56 -3.13 -55.24
C ILE A 269 0.63 -3.55 -56.70
N ARG A 270 -0.48 -3.40 -57.44
CA ARG A 270 -0.48 -3.49 -58.90
C ARG A 270 0.25 -2.27 -59.46
N GLU A 271 1.49 -2.47 -59.90
CA GLU A 271 2.19 -1.50 -60.74
C GLU A 271 1.42 -1.33 -62.05
N VAL A 272 0.93 -0.10 -62.29
CA VAL A 272 0.33 0.28 -63.57
C VAL A 272 1.47 0.60 -64.54
N PRO A 273 1.59 -0.09 -65.68
CA PRO A 273 2.66 0.19 -66.63
C PRO A 273 2.49 1.59 -67.26
N PRO A 274 3.60 2.29 -67.58
CA PRO A 274 3.53 3.63 -68.12
C PRO A 274 2.92 3.64 -69.54
N SER A 275 1.89 4.45 -69.72
CA SER A 275 1.27 4.74 -71.01
C SER A 275 2.26 5.43 -71.95
N SER A 276 2.37 4.88 -73.17
CA SER A 276 3.21 5.36 -74.28
C SER A 276 2.75 6.70 -74.86
#